data_AF-A0A2E3F6B4-F1
#
_entry.id   AF-A0A2E3F6B4-F1
#
_cell.length_a   1.000
_cell.length_b   1.000
_cell.length_c   1.000
_cell.angle_alpha   90.00
_cell.angle_beta   90.00
_cell.angle_gamma   90.00
#
_symmetry.space_group_name_H-M   'P 1'
#
loop_
_entity.id
_entity.type
_entity.pdbx_description
1 polymer ?
#
loop_
_entity_poly.entity_id
_entity_poly.type
_entity_poly.pdbx_seq_one_letter_code
_entity_poly.pdbx_strand_id
1 'polypeptide(L)'
;MKRIVALLCISLLFIGCETLSYEKSFNRLVENIKHERIGIVTSTFSPRENMKPTHFVINSIDTISPTNSLVMDELYIGDKIVKNSSDNIIKIFKSDTLFKKTWMYKIPEKCRKDRRFPTDWKTKWIEATMME
;
A
#
# COMPACT_ATOMS: atom_id res chain seq x y z
N MET A 1 5.05 -33.99 30.61
CA MET A 1 4.45 -32.67 30.93
C MET A 1 5.33 -31.48 30.55
N LYS A 2 6.56 -31.32 31.05
CA LYS A 2 7.42 -30.15 30.76
C LYS A 2 7.63 -29.85 29.26
N ARG A 3 7.80 -30.90 28.42
CA ARG A 3 7.94 -30.77 26.96
C ARG A 3 6.64 -30.34 26.25
N ILE A 4 5.48 -30.75 26.76
CA ILE A 4 4.17 -30.39 26.20
C ILE A 4 3.83 -28.93 26.53
N VAL A 5 4.14 -28.49 27.75
CA VAL A 5 3.99 -27.09 28.18
C VAL A 5 4.92 -26.18 27.36
N ALA A 6 6.16 -26.60 27.11
CA ALA A 6 7.09 -25.84 26.26
C ALA A 6 6.59 -25.70 24.81
N LEU A 7 6.06 -26.78 24.21
CA LEU A 7 5.47 -26.74 22.86
C LEU A 7 4.24 -25.82 22.79
N LEU A 8 3.39 -25.82 23.82
CA LEU A 8 2.25 -24.90 23.94
C LEU A 8 2.68 -23.44 24.09
N CYS A 9 3.71 -23.15 24.88
CA CYS A 9 4.24 -21.79 24.99
C CYS A 9 4.83 -21.30 23.67
N ILE A 10 5.54 -22.17 22.94
CA ILE A 10 6.10 -21.84 21.62
C ILE A 10 4.99 -21.58 20.60
N SER A 11 3.96 -22.42 20.54
CA SER A 11 2.84 -22.20 19.60
C SER A 11 2.06 -20.91 19.91
N LEU A 12 1.84 -20.60 21.19
CA LEU A 12 1.23 -19.33 21.62
C LEU A 12 2.07 -18.11 21.22
N LEU A 13 3.40 -18.21 21.31
CA LEU A 13 4.32 -17.15 20.86
C LEU A 13 4.24 -16.92 19.35
N PHE A 14 4.17 -17.99 18.54
CA PHE A 14 4.02 -17.85 17.08
C PHE A 14 2.70 -17.18 16.70
N ILE A 15 1.58 -17.60 17.33
CA ILE A 15 0.27 -16.99 17.11
C ILE A 15 0.27 -15.51 17.50
N GLY A 16 0.89 -15.15 18.64
CA GLY A 16 1.05 -13.77 19.07
C GLY A 16 1.88 -12.92 18.11
N CYS A 17 2.92 -13.50 17.51
CA CYS A 17 3.77 -12.79 16.55
C CYS A 17 3.05 -12.53 15.22
N GLU A 18 2.33 -13.53 14.70
CA GLU A 18 1.56 -13.39 13.46
C GLU A 18 0.47 -12.34 13.58
N THR A 19 -0.25 -12.33 14.71
CA THR A 19 -1.30 -11.34 14.99
C THR A 19 -0.73 -9.92 15.07
N LEU A 20 0.36 -9.71 15.82
CA LEU A 20 1.01 -8.40 15.90
C LEU A 20 1.53 -7.91 14.54
N SER A 21 2.12 -8.81 13.74
CA SER A 21 2.60 -8.51 12.40
C SER A 21 1.46 -8.09 11.46
N TYR A 22 0.33 -8.81 11.53
CA TYR A 22 -0.86 -8.47 10.78
C TYR A 22 -1.42 -7.11 11.19
N GLU A 23 -1.54 -6.83 12.49
CA GLU A 23 -2.08 -5.54 12.96
C GLU A 23 -1.25 -4.35 12.52
N LYS A 24 0.08 -4.44 12.64
CA LYS A 24 0.98 -3.38 12.16
C LYS A 24 0.83 -3.16 10.65
N SER A 25 0.75 -4.25 9.88
CA SER A 25 0.60 -4.18 8.43
C SER A 25 -0.76 -3.60 8.01
N PHE A 26 -1.83 -3.98 8.71
CA PHE A 26 -3.18 -3.46 8.50
C PHE A 26 -3.25 -1.96 8.80
N ASN A 27 -2.77 -1.54 9.98
CA ASN A 27 -2.80 -0.14 10.39
C ASN A 27 -2.00 0.73 9.42
N ARG A 28 -0.78 0.29 9.05
CA ARG A 28 0.05 0.99 8.07
C ARG A 28 -0.63 1.11 6.70
N LEU A 29 -1.30 0.05 6.24
CA LEU A 29 -2.07 0.10 4.98
C LEU A 29 -3.19 1.13 5.06
N VAL A 30 -3.99 1.10 6.13
CA VAL A 30 -5.10 2.04 6.33
C VAL A 30 -4.58 3.48 6.43
N GLU A 31 -3.52 3.73 7.19
CA GLU A 31 -2.87 5.04 7.29
C GLU A 31 -2.40 5.55 5.93
N ASN A 32 -1.68 4.72 5.18
CA ASN A 32 -1.19 5.06 3.83
C ASN A 32 -2.33 5.44 2.86
N ILE A 33 -3.49 4.77 2.99
CA ILE A 33 -4.68 5.09 2.21
C ILE A 33 -5.35 6.39 2.70
N LYS A 34 -5.27 6.74 3.99
CA LYS A 34 -5.81 8.02 4.48
C LYS A 34 -4.96 9.23 4.06
N HIS A 35 -3.65 9.07 3.95
CA HIS A 35 -2.74 10.18 3.65
C HIS A 35 -2.92 10.73 2.24
N GLU A 36 -3.13 12.04 2.13
CA GLU A 36 -3.04 12.74 0.84
C GLU A 36 -1.59 12.76 0.33
N ARG A 37 -1.41 12.61 -0.98
CA ARG A 37 -0.11 12.76 -1.66
C ARG A 37 -0.30 13.62 -2.89
N ILE A 38 0.29 14.81 -2.89
CA ILE A 38 0.26 15.73 -4.03
C ILE A 38 1.67 16.25 -4.22
N GLY A 39 2.22 16.06 -5.42
CA GLY A 39 3.57 16.54 -5.70
C GLY A 39 4.09 16.12 -7.06
N ILE A 40 5.31 16.53 -7.33
CA ILE A 40 6.06 16.17 -8.54
C ILE A 40 7.06 15.08 -8.17
N VAL A 41 7.13 14.03 -8.98
CA VAL A 41 8.08 12.93 -8.80
C VAL A 41 9.50 13.45 -9.02
N THR A 42 10.34 13.36 -7.98
CA THR A 42 11.74 13.81 -8.01
C THR A 42 12.72 12.68 -8.21
N SER A 43 12.39 11.47 -7.77
CA SER A 43 13.22 10.29 -7.98
C SER A 43 12.41 9.00 -7.93
N THR A 44 12.96 7.94 -8.53
CA THR A 44 12.46 6.57 -8.41
C THR A 44 13.63 5.65 -8.06
N PHE A 45 13.42 4.67 -7.19
CA PHE A 45 14.49 3.77 -6.75
C PHE A 45 13.96 2.41 -6.28
N SER A 46 14.88 1.48 -6.06
CA SER A 46 14.63 0.19 -5.40
C SER A 46 15.56 0.05 -4.20
N PRO A 47 15.08 -0.41 -3.02
CA PRO A 47 15.94 -0.75 -1.89
C PRO A 47 16.85 -1.95 -2.16
N ARG A 48 16.52 -2.76 -3.16
CA ARG A 48 17.29 -3.93 -3.59
C ARG A 48 18.06 -3.59 -4.86
N GLU A 49 19.35 -3.90 -4.87
CA GLU A 49 20.21 -3.77 -6.04
C GLU A 49 19.69 -4.62 -7.21
N ASN A 50 19.92 -4.15 -8.43
CA ASN A 50 19.55 -4.83 -9.68
C ASN A 50 18.04 -5.14 -9.84
N MET A 51 17.17 -4.40 -9.15
CA MET A 51 15.72 -4.50 -9.31
C MET A 51 15.15 -3.22 -9.91
N LYS A 52 14.03 -3.36 -10.65
CA LYS A 52 13.24 -2.22 -11.13
C LYS A 52 12.82 -1.34 -9.94
N PRO A 53 12.66 -0.02 -10.15
CA PRO A 53 12.16 0.87 -9.12
C PRO A 53 10.84 0.39 -8.52
N THR A 54 10.78 0.40 -7.20
CA THR A 54 9.59 0.02 -6.41
C THR A 54 9.12 1.17 -5.52
N HIS A 55 9.89 2.26 -5.50
CA HIS A 55 9.65 3.43 -4.69
C HIS A 55 9.82 4.68 -5.55
N PHE A 56 9.11 5.74 -5.18
CA PHE A 56 9.30 7.06 -5.75
C PHE A 56 9.24 8.13 -4.66
N VAL A 57 9.89 9.26 -4.91
CA VAL A 57 9.89 10.41 -4.00
C VAL A 57 9.18 11.55 -4.69
N ILE A 58 8.38 12.29 -3.93
CA ILE A 58 7.81 13.56 -4.39
C ILE A 58 8.51 14.75 -3.73
N ASN A 59 8.43 15.91 -4.37
CA ASN A 59 9.05 17.17 -3.92
C ASN A 59 8.64 17.63 -2.50
N SER A 60 7.63 17.04 -1.87
CA SER A 60 7.25 17.28 -0.47
C SER A 60 7.96 16.39 0.56
N ILE A 61 9.07 15.72 0.19
CA ILE A 61 9.92 14.85 1.04
C ILE A 61 9.32 13.46 1.30
N ASP A 62 8.19 13.11 0.70
CA ASP A 62 7.58 11.79 0.90
C ASP A 62 8.21 10.72 0.00
N THR A 63 8.88 9.74 0.63
CA THR A 63 9.20 8.45 -0.01
C THR A 63 7.95 7.57 -0.01
N ILE A 64 7.57 7.11 -1.18
CA ILE A 64 6.34 6.36 -1.41
C ILE A 64 6.69 5.00 -1.99
N SER A 65 6.16 3.95 -1.37
CA SER A 65 6.26 2.56 -1.85
C SER A 65 4.89 2.10 -2.33
N PRO A 66 4.55 2.28 -3.63
CA PRO A 66 3.31 1.73 -4.15
C PRO A 66 3.37 0.20 -4.13
N THR A 67 2.26 -0.44 -3.75
CA THR A 67 2.18 -1.91 -3.82
C THR A 67 1.63 -2.40 -5.16
N ASN A 68 1.19 -1.49 -6.03
CA ASN A 68 0.80 -1.78 -7.40
C ASN A 68 1.94 -1.41 -8.38
N SER A 69 2.51 -2.41 -9.06
CA SER A 69 3.59 -2.20 -10.04
C SER A 69 3.18 -1.33 -11.22
N LEU A 70 1.88 -1.33 -11.59
CA LEU A 70 1.34 -0.48 -12.65
C LEU A 70 1.55 1.01 -12.40
N VAL A 71 1.69 1.42 -11.13
CA VAL A 71 2.06 2.81 -10.81
C VAL A 71 3.50 3.05 -11.24
N MET A 72 4.43 2.17 -10.88
CA MET A 72 5.86 2.33 -11.17
C MET A 72 6.18 2.18 -12.66
N ASP A 73 5.43 1.37 -13.40
CA ASP A 73 5.64 1.17 -14.84
C ASP A 73 5.24 2.40 -15.68
N GLU A 74 4.36 3.26 -15.14
CA GLU A 74 3.78 4.40 -15.85
C GLU A 74 4.30 5.76 -15.35
N LEU A 75 5.05 5.77 -14.25
CA LEU A 75 5.49 6.96 -13.53
C LEU A 75 6.91 7.34 -13.89
N TYR A 76 7.10 8.59 -14.31
CA TYR A 76 8.40 9.16 -14.65
C TYR A 76 8.76 10.35 -13.74
N ILE A 77 10.06 10.65 -13.65
CA ILE A 77 10.53 11.87 -12.97
C ILE A 77 9.97 13.08 -13.71
N GLY A 78 9.43 14.05 -12.95
CA GLY A 78 8.74 15.22 -13.48
C GLY A 78 7.22 15.07 -13.59
N ASP A 79 6.67 13.86 -13.50
CA ASP A 79 5.22 13.66 -13.50
C ASP A 79 4.61 14.22 -12.21
N LYS A 80 3.42 14.82 -12.33
CA LYS A 80 2.63 15.25 -11.19
C LYS A 80 1.72 14.12 -10.74
N ILE A 81 1.72 13.82 -9.45
CA ILE A 81 0.79 12.88 -8.85
C ILE A 81 -0.21 13.58 -7.94
N VAL A 82 -1.43 13.06 -7.94
CA VAL A 82 -2.50 13.48 -7.02
C VAL A 82 -3.20 12.25 -6.49
N LYS A 83 -3.16 12.07 -5.18
CA LYS A 83 -3.88 11.03 -4.45
C LYS A 83 -4.57 11.69 -3.27
N ASN A 84 -5.89 11.80 -3.35
CA ASN A 84 -6.69 12.50 -2.35
C ASN A 84 -6.69 11.74 -1.02
N SER A 85 -6.96 12.46 0.07
CA SER A 85 -7.20 11.84 1.37
C SER A 85 -8.34 10.83 1.31
N SER A 86 -8.19 9.70 2.00
CA SER A 86 -9.22 8.66 2.14
C SER A 86 -9.70 8.04 0.82
N ASP A 87 -8.85 8.03 -0.20
CA ASP A 87 -9.00 7.25 -1.43
C ASP A 87 -7.73 6.42 -1.64
N ASN A 88 -7.83 5.31 -2.36
CA ASN A 88 -6.70 4.47 -2.76
C ASN A 88 -6.34 4.68 -4.24
N ILE A 89 -6.87 5.73 -4.85
CA ILE A 89 -6.61 6.06 -6.25
C ILE A 89 -5.50 7.11 -6.35
N ILE A 90 -4.51 6.81 -7.17
CA ILE A 90 -3.51 7.76 -7.64
C ILE A 90 -3.85 8.20 -9.07
N LYS A 91 -3.77 9.51 -9.29
CA LYS A 91 -3.84 10.14 -10.60
C LYS A 91 -2.45 10.59 -10.99
N ILE A 92 -2.03 10.19 -12.19
CA ILE A 92 -0.73 10.57 -12.78
C ILE A 92 -1.03 11.56 -13.90
N PHE A 93 -0.37 12.71 -13.85
CA PHE A 93 -0.46 13.78 -14.83
C PHE A 93 0.88 13.93 -15.53
N LYS A 94 0.83 13.97 -16.86
CA LYS A 94 1.98 14.33 -17.70
C LYS A 94 1.79 15.78 -18.12
N SER A 95 2.64 16.66 -17.59
CA SER A 95 2.39 18.09 -17.57
C SER A 95 1.05 18.39 -16.86
N ASP A 96 0.06 18.95 -17.56
CA ASP A 96 -1.26 19.29 -16.99
C ASP A 96 -2.38 18.33 -17.42
N THR A 97 -2.08 17.31 -18.22
CA THR A 97 -3.08 16.36 -18.72
C THR A 97 -3.12 15.10 -17.86
N LEU A 98 -4.32 14.69 -17.45
CA LEU A 98 -4.53 13.42 -16.76
C LEU A 98 -4.15 12.27 -17.70
N PHE A 99 -3.08 11.55 -17.35
CA PHE A 99 -2.57 10.44 -18.14
C PHE A 99 -3.16 9.10 -17.67
N LYS A 100 -3.16 8.87 -16.35
CA LYS A 100 -3.63 7.61 -15.77
C LYS A 100 -4.33 7.84 -14.45
N LYS A 101 -5.33 7.02 -14.18
CA LYS A 101 -5.98 6.86 -12.88
C LYS A 101 -5.93 5.37 -12.53
N THR A 102 -5.34 5.02 -11.39
CA THR A 102 -5.20 3.62 -10.96
C THR A 102 -5.13 3.51 -9.44
N TRP A 103 -5.18 2.28 -8.92
CA TRP A 103 -5.03 2.00 -7.50
C TRP A 103 -3.56 2.11 -7.09
N MET A 104 -3.31 2.79 -5.97
CA MET A 104 -1.97 2.99 -5.42
C MET A 104 -1.50 1.77 -4.62
N TYR A 105 -2.39 1.22 -3.79
CA TYR A 105 -2.10 0.07 -2.94
C TYR A 105 -2.99 -1.13 -3.29
N LYS A 106 -2.41 -2.31 -3.52
CA LYS A 106 -3.15 -3.59 -3.48
C LYS A 106 -3.61 -3.85 -2.04
N ILE A 107 -4.90 -4.13 -1.87
CA ILE A 107 -5.52 -4.36 -0.56
C ILE A 107 -5.76 -5.86 -0.38
N PRO A 108 -5.02 -6.54 0.52
CA PRO A 108 -5.19 -7.96 0.74
C PRO A 108 -6.62 -8.30 1.16
N GLU A 109 -7.14 -9.44 0.71
CA GLU A 109 -8.48 -9.90 1.04
C GLU A 109 -8.71 -9.98 2.55
N LYS A 110 -7.72 -10.46 3.31
CA LYS A 110 -7.75 -10.49 4.78
C LYS A 110 -7.98 -9.10 5.39
N CYS A 111 -7.42 -8.03 4.80
CA CYS A 111 -7.65 -6.65 5.27
C CYS A 111 -9.06 -6.18 4.90
N ARG A 112 -9.54 -6.48 3.68
CA ARG A 112 -10.89 -6.10 3.22
C ARG A 112 -12.00 -6.72 4.06
N LYS A 113 -11.81 -7.98 4.48
CA LYS A 113 -12.76 -8.72 5.32
C LYS A 113 -12.67 -8.33 6.80
N ASP A 114 -11.62 -7.62 7.23
CA ASP A 114 -11.51 -7.16 8.62
C ASP A 114 -12.65 -6.19 8.95
N ARG A 115 -13.29 -6.39 10.10
CA ARG A 115 -14.37 -5.52 10.60
C ARG A 115 -13.95 -4.06 10.77
N ARG A 116 -12.66 -3.82 11.03
CA ARG A 116 -12.07 -2.49 11.25
C ARG A 116 -11.79 -1.75 9.95
N PHE A 117 -11.83 -2.44 8.81
CA PHE A 117 -11.56 -1.81 7.52
C PHE A 117 -12.68 -0.83 7.19
N PRO A 118 -12.38 0.43 6.77
CA PRO A 118 -13.39 1.45 6.60
C PRO A 118 -14.52 1.03 5.65
N THR A 119 -15.76 1.13 6.10
CA THR A 119 -16.93 0.64 5.37
C THR A 119 -17.11 1.35 4.04
N ASP A 120 -16.86 2.67 4.01
CA ASP A 120 -16.95 3.52 2.80
C ASP A 120 -15.99 3.10 1.69
N TRP A 121 -14.97 2.32 2.04
CA TRP A 121 -13.96 1.83 1.13
C TRP A 121 -14.26 0.41 0.65
N LYS A 122 -14.92 -0.40 1.49
CA LYS A 122 -15.38 -1.74 1.11
C LYS A 122 -16.30 -1.68 -0.11
N THR A 123 -17.16 -0.66 -0.18
CA THR A 123 -18.13 -0.47 -1.27
C THR A 123 -17.51 0.12 -2.53
N LYS A 124 -16.55 1.06 -2.40
CA LYS A 124 -15.88 1.72 -3.53
C LYS A 124 -14.90 0.82 -4.30
N TRP A 125 -14.41 -0.26 -3.68
CA TRP A 125 -13.33 -1.10 -4.24
C TRP A 125 -13.76 -2.52 -4.61
N ILE A 126 -15.07 -2.81 -4.61
CA ILE A 126 -15.62 -4.08 -5.09
C ILE A 126 -15.18 -4.35 -6.54
N GLU A 127 -15.08 -3.30 -7.36
CA GLU A 127 -14.66 -3.36 -8.77
C GLU A 127 -13.21 -3.83 -8.98
N ALA A 128 -12.33 -3.71 -7.99
CA ALA A 128 -10.92 -4.09 -8.10
C ALA A 128 -10.65 -5.59 -7.90
N THR A 129 -11.68 -6.38 -7.58
CA THR A 129 -11.54 -7.82 -7.27
C THR A 129 -11.93 -8.74 -8.41
N MET A 130 -12.66 -8.22 -9.39
CA MET A 130 -13.23 -9.01 -10.50
C MET A 130 -12.40 -8.87 -11.79
N MET A 131 -11.23 -8.20 -11.71
CA MET A 131 -10.24 -8.10 -12.80
C MET A 131 -8.94 -8.82 -12.41
N GLU A 132 -9.06 -10.07 -11.95
CA GLU A 132 -8.04 -11.11 -12.16
C GLU A 132 -8.70 -12.22 -12.98
#